data_AF-A0A1Z3HRT4-F1
#
_entry.id   AF-A0A1Z3HRT4-F1
#
_cell.length_a   1.000
_cell.length_b   1.000
_cell.length_c   1.000
_cell.angle_alpha   90.00
_cell.angle_beta   90.00
_cell.angle_gamma   90.00
#
_symmetry.space_group_name_H-M   'P 1'
#
loop_
_entity.id
_entity.type
_entity.pdbx_description
1 polymer ?
#
loop_
_entity_poly.entity_id
_entity_poly.type
_entity_poly.pdbx_seq_one_letter_code
_entity_poly.pdbx_strand_id
1 'polypeptide(L)'
;MQYLAKVQQRAFLASTELVLLAQQTGEYTWERLTSERIVEAADLVGFEAGHLVLVELNPLHQVTAVEDATPWVLALVDQFLAHGVTPDFLATEVERAERWRQSLTLKSQEVDRRALETAARRDEIQALEQNLKQEREALEAQRAELEAREAKLQQEFALLQQETGETD
;
A
#
# COMPACT_ATOMS: atom_id res chain seq x y z
N MET A 1 32.35 12.13 -17.10
CA MET A 1 31.17 12.69 -16.42
C MET A 1 30.57 13.73 -17.35
N GLN A 2 29.25 13.70 -17.57
CA GLN A 2 28.57 14.60 -18.51
C GLN A 2 28.05 15.84 -17.81
N TYR A 3 28.15 16.99 -18.49
CA TYR A 3 27.75 18.29 -18.01
C TYR A 3 26.93 19.01 -19.07
N LEU A 4 25.94 19.79 -18.63
CA LEU A 4 25.27 20.77 -19.48
C LEU A 4 26.01 22.08 -19.29
N ALA A 5 26.48 22.67 -20.38
CA ALA A 5 27.23 23.92 -20.36
C ALA A 5 26.66 24.94 -21.34
N LYS A 6 26.97 26.20 -21.10
CA LYS A 6 26.70 27.31 -22.01
C LYS A 6 28.02 27.82 -22.58
N VAL A 7 28.07 27.99 -23.89
CA VAL A 7 29.20 28.58 -24.58
C VAL A 7 29.28 30.07 -24.29
N GLN A 8 30.45 30.56 -23.91
CA GLN A 8 30.74 31.97 -23.67
C GLN A 8 32.00 32.37 -24.41
N GLN A 9 31.97 33.52 -25.09
CA GLN A 9 33.17 34.08 -25.73
C GLN A 9 33.73 35.20 -24.86
N ARG A 10 35.04 35.18 -24.61
CA ARG A 10 35.73 36.32 -24.00
C ARG A 10 36.19 37.29 -25.09
N ALA A 11 35.56 38.47 -25.12
CA ALA A 11 35.85 39.54 -26.06
C ALA A 11 37.32 39.98 -26.11
N PHE A 12 38.09 39.75 -25.04
CA PHE A 12 39.48 40.21 -24.93
C PHE A 12 40.53 39.20 -25.43
N LEU A 13 40.24 37.90 -25.40
CA LEU A 13 41.23 36.83 -25.66
C LEU A 13 40.94 36.01 -26.92
N ALA A 14 39.81 36.27 -27.60
CA ALA A 14 39.30 35.42 -28.69
C ALA A 14 39.24 33.93 -28.31
N SER A 15 39.18 33.63 -27.00
CA SER A 15 39.04 32.29 -26.45
C SER A 15 37.57 32.02 -26.16
N THR A 16 37.18 30.77 -26.37
CA THR A 16 35.83 30.29 -26.06
C THR A 16 35.89 29.48 -24.78
N GLU A 17 35.01 29.80 -23.84
CA GLU A 17 34.91 29.20 -22.52
C GLU A 17 33.55 28.51 -22.38
N LEU A 18 33.49 27.48 -21.55
CA LEU A 18 32.28 26.73 -21.23
C LEU A 18 31.90 26.98 -19.78
N VAL A 19 30.73 27.56 -19.57
CA VAL A 19 30.14 27.71 -18.23
C VAL A 19 29.29 26.48 -17.94
N LEU A 20 29.74 25.64 -17.00
CA LEU A 20 28.99 24.45 -16.58
C LEU A 20 27.78 24.88 -15.76
N LEU A 21 26.60 24.38 -16.14
CA LEU A 21 25.30 24.71 -15.54
C LEU A 21 24.72 23.57 -14.72
N ALA A 22 24.88 22.34 -15.20
CA ALA A 22 24.39 21.14 -14.53
C ALA A 22 25.32 19.96 -14.79
N GLN A 23 25.28 18.96 -13.90
CA GLN A 23 26.05 17.73 -14.03
C GLN A 23 25.12 16.52 -13.97
N GLN A 24 25.42 15.50 -14.75
CA GLN A 24 24.74 14.22 -14.67
C GLN A 24 25.28 13.43 -13.47
N THR A 25 24.41 13.09 -12.52
CA THR A 25 24.76 12.32 -11.32
C THR A 25 24.27 10.87 -11.40
N GLY A 26 23.37 10.57 -12.34
CA GLY A 26 22.88 9.23 -12.66
C GLY A 26 22.23 9.18 -14.05
N GLU A 27 21.74 8.02 -14.46
CA GLU A 27 21.20 7.79 -15.81
C GLU A 27 20.13 8.83 -16.22
N TYR A 28 19.20 9.14 -15.31
CA TYR A 28 18.12 10.11 -15.53
C TYR A 28 18.16 11.29 -14.54
N THR A 29 19.28 11.47 -13.84
CA THR A 29 19.38 12.44 -12.75
C THR A 29 20.45 13.49 -13.06
N TRP A 30 20.01 14.74 -13.06
CA TRP A 30 20.85 15.90 -13.27
C TRP A 30 20.75 16.83 -12.06
N GLU A 31 21.89 17.38 -11.66
CA GLU A 31 21.97 18.33 -10.57
C GLU A 31 22.45 19.68 -11.13
N ARG A 32 21.73 20.75 -10.79
CA ARG A 32 22.16 22.10 -11.11
C ARG A 32 23.40 22.47 -10.29
N LEU A 33 24.44 22.95 -10.97
CA LEU A 33 25.60 23.50 -10.30
C LEU A 33 25.21 24.85 -9.67
N THR A 34 25.41 24.97 -8.37
CA THR A 34 25.14 26.18 -7.58
C THR A 34 26.27 27.20 -7.66
N SER A 35 27.48 26.74 -7.97
CA SER A 35 28.66 27.57 -8.16
C SER A 35 29.04 27.60 -9.63
N GLU A 36 29.38 28.78 -10.13
CA GLU A 36 29.86 28.97 -11.50
C GLU A 36 31.19 28.23 -11.69
N ARG A 37 31.22 27.27 -12.61
CA ARG A 37 32.43 26.53 -13.00
C ARG A 37 32.68 26.77 -14.46
N ILE A 38 33.84 27.33 -14.77
CA ILE A 38 34.24 27.64 -16.13
C ILE A 38 35.36 26.68 -16.53
N VAL A 39 35.26 26.12 -17.73
CA VAL A 39 36.27 25.24 -18.30
C VAL A 39 36.67 25.79 -19.66
N GLU A 40 37.98 25.82 -19.92
CA GLU A 40 38.49 26.17 -21.24
C GLU A 40 38.34 24.97 -22.18
N ALA A 41 37.86 25.22 -23.39
CA ALA A 41 37.75 24.22 -24.44
C ALA A 41 38.49 24.71 -25.68
N ALA A 42 39.45 23.91 -26.14
CA ALA A 42 40.02 24.11 -27.46
C ALA A 42 38.99 23.65 -28.51
N ASP A 43 38.88 24.38 -29.62
CA ASP A 43 38.13 23.98 -30.81
C ASP A 43 36.60 23.84 -30.65
N LEU A 44 35.93 24.85 -30.08
CA LEU A 44 34.46 25.00 -30.16
C LEU A 44 33.97 25.51 -31.53
N VAL A 45 34.64 25.08 -32.61
CA VAL A 45 34.33 25.51 -33.98
C VAL A 45 32.92 25.05 -34.35
N GLY A 46 32.00 26.00 -34.47
CA GLY A 46 30.60 25.73 -34.83
C GLY A 46 29.57 26.07 -33.75
N PHE A 47 29.99 26.45 -32.54
CA PHE A 47 29.08 26.91 -31.49
C PHE A 47 29.27 28.40 -31.19
N GLU A 48 28.21 29.19 -31.27
CA GLU A 48 28.26 30.62 -30.94
C GLU A 48 28.03 30.85 -29.44
N ALA A 49 28.41 32.04 -28.95
CA ALA A 49 28.12 32.45 -27.58
C ALA A 49 26.61 32.31 -27.27
N GLY A 50 26.29 31.69 -26.14
CA GLY A 50 24.92 31.43 -25.70
C GLY A 50 24.38 30.05 -26.08
N HIS A 51 25.05 29.28 -26.95
CA HIS A 51 24.63 27.92 -27.27
C HIS A 51 24.75 26.99 -26.06
N LEU A 52 23.77 26.09 -25.91
CA LEU A 52 23.80 25.02 -24.91
C LEU A 52 24.44 23.78 -25.52
N VAL A 53 25.39 23.20 -24.80
CA VAL A 53 26.13 22.02 -25.23
C VAL A 53 26.23 21.01 -24.09
N LEU A 54 26.28 19.74 -24.45
CA LEU A 54 26.65 18.66 -23.55
C LEU A 54 28.16 18.46 -23.62
N VAL A 55 28.80 18.37 -22.46
CA VAL A 55 30.24 18.35 -22.32
C VAL A 55 30.64 17.15 -21.50
N GLU A 56 31.55 16.33 -22.02
CA GLU A 56 32.19 15.29 -21.23
C GLU A 56 33.52 15.80 -20.68
N LEU A 57 33.70 15.63 -19.36
CA LEU A 57 34.98 15.88 -18.70
C LEU A 57 35.62 14.58 -18.24
N ASN A 58 36.94 14.50 -18.40
CA ASN A 58 37.77 13.45 -17.82
C ASN A 58 38.00 13.68 -16.30
N PRO A 59 38.64 12.74 -15.58
CA PRO A 59 38.96 12.92 -14.15
C PRO A 59 39.88 14.11 -13.83
N LEU A 60 40.61 14.62 -14.83
CA LEU A 60 41.46 15.81 -14.72
C LEU A 60 40.71 17.11 -15.07
N HIS A 61 39.37 17.05 -15.23
CA HIS A 61 38.51 18.19 -15.60
C HIS A 61 38.81 18.82 -16.96
N GLN A 62 39.40 18.06 -17.88
CA GLN A 62 39.61 18.48 -19.24
C GLN A 62 38.45 18.01 -20.12
N VAL A 63 38.07 18.86 -21.07
CA VAL A 63 37.01 18.56 -22.05
C VAL A 63 37.46 17.45 -22.98
N THR A 64 36.68 16.38 -23.05
CA THR A 64 36.92 15.24 -23.95
C THR A 64 35.97 15.21 -25.14
N ALA A 65 34.73 15.66 -24.95
CA ALA A 65 33.73 15.75 -26.00
C ALA A 65 32.79 16.93 -25.76
N VAL A 66 32.29 17.51 -26.85
CA VAL A 66 31.29 18.58 -26.86
C VAL A 66 30.24 18.24 -27.92
N GLU A 67 28.98 18.23 -27.53
CA GLU A 67 27.84 17.88 -28.39
C GLU A 67 26.74 18.93 -28.27
N ASP A 68 25.93 19.09 -29.32
CA ASP A 68 24.75 19.96 -29.28
C ASP A 68 23.73 19.42 -28.27
N ALA A 69 23.30 20.25 -27.32
CA ALA A 69 22.30 19.87 -26.33
C ALA A 69 20.87 19.88 -26.88
N THR A 70 20.62 20.46 -28.06
CA THR A 70 19.27 20.63 -28.63
C THR A 70 18.47 19.32 -28.72
N PRO A 71 19.00 18.22 -29.29
CA PRO A 71 18.26 16.96 -29.35
C PRO A 71 17.94 16.40 -27.96
N TRP A 72 18.86 16.55 -27.02
CA TRP A 72 18.67 16.11 -25.64
C TRP A 72 17.62 16.94 -24.90
N VAL A 73 17.60 18.26 -25.08
CA VAL A 73 16.57 19.13 -24.51
C VAL A 73 15.19 18.78 -25.08
N LEU A 74 15.09 18.53 -26.39
CA LEU A 74 13.82 18.11 -27.00
C LEU A 74 13.35 16.76 -26.46
N ALA A 75 14.25 15.80 -26.28
CA ALA A 75 13.93 14.52 -25.66
C ALA A 75 13.41 14.68 -24.21
N LEU A 76 13.99 15.61 -23.43
CA LEU A 76 13.48 15.93 -22.09
C LEU A 76 12.07 16.52 -22.13
N VAL A 77 11.79 17.41 -23.08
CA VAL A 77 10.45 18.01 -23.25
C VAL A 77 9.44 16.92 -23.58
N ASP A 78 9.75 16.04 -24.54
CA ASP A 78 8.87 14.94 -24.94
C ASP A 78 8.65 13.93 -23.80
N GLN A 79 9.71 13.60 -23.06
CA GLN A 79 9.64 12.61 -21.99
C GLN A 79 8.91 13.13 -20.75
N PHE A 80 9.24 14.34 -20.29
CA PHE A 80 8.81 14.84 -18.98
C PHE A 80 7.71 15.92 -19.03
N LEU A 81 7.60 16.67 -20.13
CA LEU A 81 6.66 17.80 -20.21
C LEU A 81 5.46 17.51 -21.11
N ALA A 82 5.56 16.62 -22.11
CA ALA A 82 4.47 16.33 -23.04
C ALA A 82 3.25 15.66 -22.38
N HIS A 83 3.47 14.88 -21.32
CA HIS A 83 2.41 14.09 -20.67
C HIS A 83 1.67 14.88 -19.58
N GLY A 84 2.08 16.12 -19.28
CA GLY A 84 1.44 16.96 -18.26
C GLY A 84 1.55 16.43 -16.82
N VAL A 85 2.38 15.42 -16.57
CA VAL A 85 2.63 14.86 -15.24
C VAL A 85 3.62 15.75 -14.51
N THR A 86 3.10 16.63 -13.66
CA THR A 86 3.94 17.51 -12.84
C THR A 86 4.39 16.81 -11.55
N PRO A 87 5.50 17.24 -10.94
CA PRO A 87 5.88 16.77 -9.60
C PRO A 87 4.76 16.93 -8.56
N ASP A 88 4.02 18.04 -8.62
CA ASP A 88 2.87 18.30 -7.74
C ASP A 88 1.73 17.28 -7.95
N PHE A 89 1.49 16.88 -9.21
CA PHE A 89 0.52 15.83 -9.52
C PHE A 89 0.94 14.50 -8.88
N LEU A 90 2.22 14.11 -9.01
CA LEU A 90 2.73 12.89 -8.39
C LEU A 90 2.65 12.93 -6.87
N ALA A 91 3.01 14.05 -6.24
CA ALA A 91 2.88 14.23 -4.79
C ALA A 91 1.42 14.09 -4.33
N THR A 92 0.50 14.71 -5.06
CA THR A 92 -0.94 14.60 -4.80
C THR A 92 -1.44 13.16 -4.93
N GLU A 93 -0.93 12.41 -5.90
CA GLU A 93 -1.30 11.01 -6.11
C GLU A 93 -0.80 10.11 -4.99
N VAL A 94 0.42 10.35 -4.49
CA VAL A 94 0.96 9.68 -3.30
C VAL A 94 0.09 9.95 -2.07
N GLU A 95 -0.33 11.20 -1.85
CA GLU A 95 -1.25 11.54 -0.76
C GLU A 95 -2.63 10.87 -0.91
N ARG A 96 -3.15 10.76 -2.14
CA ARG A 96 -4.41 10.04 -2.42
C ARG A 96 -4.26 8.55 -2.10
N ALA A 97 -3.16 7.93 -2.55
CA ALA A 97 -2.87 6.53 -2.27
C ALA A 97 -2.75 6.26 -0.76
N GLU A 98 -2.07 7.14 -0.03
CA GLU A 98 -1.92 7.02 1.42
C GLU A 98 -3.27 7.16 2.16
N ARG A 99 -4.11 8.11 1.75
CA ARG A 99 -5.48 8.24 2.28
C ARG A 99 -6.32 6.98 2.02
N TRP A 100 -6.23 6.40 0.83
CA TRP A 100 -6.90 5.13 0.52
C TRP A 100 -6.37 3.97 1.36
N ARG A 101 -5.06 3.89 1.58
CA ARG A 101 -4.45 2.88 2.45
C ARG A 101 -4.98 2.96 3.88
N GLN A 102 -5.10 4.18 4.42
CA GLN A 102 -5.64 4.41 5.77
C GLN A 102 -7.12 4.02 5.84
N SER A 103 -7.93 4.41 4.85
CA SER A 103 -9.35 4.04 4.78
C SER A 103 -9.54 2.52 4.71
N LEU A 104 -8.75 1.81 3.90
CA LEU A 104 -8.78 0.36 3.81
C LEU A 104 -8.39 -0.32 5.12
N THR A 105 -7.37 0.21 5.80
CA THR A 105 -6.93 -0.31 7.11
C THR A 105 -8.04 -0.22 8.15
N LEU A 106 -8.69 0.95 8.27
CA LEU A 106 -9.82 1.15 9.19
C LEU A 106 -10.98 0.20 8.85
N LYS A 107 -11.27 0.03 7.56
CA LYS A 107 -12.34 -0.88 7.12
C LYS A 107 -12.01 -2.35 7.43
N SER A 108 -10.74 -2.76 7.31
CA SER A 108 -10.30 -4.10 7.70
C SER A 108 -10.49 -4.33 9.21
N GLN A 109 -10.07 -3.38 10.04
CA GLN A 109 -10.21 -3.48 11.50
C GLN A 109 -11.67 -3.60 11.92
N GLU A 110 -12.58 -2.86 11.28
CA GLU A 110 -14.02 -2.95 11.54
C GLU A 110 -14.60 -4.31 11.15
N VAL A 111 -14.11 -4.91 10.05
CA VAL A 111 -14.51 -6.27 9.66
C VAL A 111 -14.02 -7.29 10.69
N ASP A 112 -12.77 -7.19 11.14
CA ASP A 112 -12.21 -8.08 12.16
C ASP A 112 -12.98 -7.99 13.48
N ARG A 113 -13.34 -6.77 13.89
CA ARG A 113 -14.18 -6.52 15.07
C ARG A 113 -15.54 -7.22 14.95
N ARG A 114 -16.22 -7.05 13.81
CA ARG A 114 -17.53 -7.70 13.57
C ARG A 114 -17.43 -9.22 13.51
N ALA A 115 -16.34 -9.74 12.95
CA ALA A 115 -16.10 -11.18 12.91
C ALA A 115 -15.97 -11.75 14.33
N LEU A 116 -15.22 -11.05 15.20
CA LEU A 116 -15.09 -11.43 16.61
C LEU A 116 -16.43 -11.38 17.35
N GLU A 117 -17.21 -10.32 17.18
CA GLU A 117 -18.54 -10.19 17.79
C GLU A 117 -19.49 -11.30 17.33
N THR A 118 -19.42 -11.67 16.05
CA THR A 118 -20.23 -12.74 15.48
C THR A 118 -19.81 -14.11 16.03
N ALA A 119 -18.51 -14.34 16.20
CA ALA A 119 -18.00 -15.55 16.84
C ALA A 119 -18.47 -15.67 18.29
N ALA A 120 -18.34 -14.59 19.08
CA ALA A 120 -18.81 -14.57 20.47
C ALA A 120 -20.32 -14.84 20.60
N ARG A 121 -21.14 -14.25 19.73
CA ARG A 121 -22.59 -14.55 19.68
C ARG A 121 -22.89 -16.00 19.33
N ARG A 122 -22.09 -16.59 18.44
CA ARG A 122 -22.25 -18.00 18.06
C ARG A 122 -21.95 -18.92 19.24
N ASP A 123 -20.90 -18.61 20.00
CA ASP A 123 -20.53 -19.38 21.20
C ASP A 123 -21.63 -19.29 22.27
N GLU A 124 -22.22 -18.11 22.47
CA GLU A 124 -23.36 -17.91 23.37
C GLU A 124 -24.59 -18.74 22.95
N ILE A 125 -24.95 -18.70 21.66
CA ILE A 125 -26.04 -19.51 21.12
C ILE A 125 -25.78 -21.00 21.35
N GLN A 126 -24.55 -21.47 21.11
CA GLN A 126 -24.20 -22.87 21.30
C GLN A 126 -24.31 -23.30 22.78
N ALA A 127 -23.92 -22.44 23.71
CA ALA A 127 -24.09 -22.70 25.14
C ALA A 127 -25.57 -22.78 25.55
N LEU A 128 -26.40 -21.87 25.04
CA LEU A 128 -27.84 -21.88 25.27
C LEU A 128 -28.51 -23.13 24.68
N GLU A 129 -28.11 -23.55 23.48
CA GLU A 129 -28.59 -24.78 22.86
C GLU A 129 -28.23 -26.02 23.69
N GLN A 130 -27.02 -26.09 24.26
CA GLN A 130 -26.62 -27.18 25.14
C GLN A 130 -27.44 -27.21 26.43
N ASN A 131 -27.67 -26.06 27.07
CA ASN A 131 -28.49 -25.97 28.27
C ASN A 131 -29.93 -26.42 28.01
N LEU A 132 -30.54 -25.92 26.93
CA LEU A 132 -31.89 -26.31 26.52
C LEU A 132 -31.99 -27.82 26.24
N LYS A 133 -30.96 -28.42 25.67
CA LYS A 133 -30.90 -29.86 25.44
C LYS A 133 -30.90 -30.63 26.78
N GLN A 134 -30.05 -30.22 27.73
CA GLN A 134 -29.99 -30.84 29.05
C GLN A 134 -31.30 -30.72 29.82
N GLU A 135 -31.94 -29.54 29.79
CA GLU A 135 -33.25 -29.33 30.42
C GLU A 135 -34.32 -30.22 29.80
N ARG A 136 -34.33 -30.39 28.47
CA ARG A 136 -35.24 -31.32 27.79
C ARG A 136 -35.02 -32.77 28.22
N GLU A 137 -33.78 -33.24 28.22
CA GLU A 137 -33.43 -34.59 28.65
C GLU A 137 -33.86 -34.84 30.11
N ALA A 138 -33.67 -33.86 31.00
CA ALA A 138 -34.12 -33.95 32.39
C ALA A 138 -35.65 -34.00 32.54
N LEU A 139 -36.38 -33.19 31.78
CA LEU A 139 -37.84 -33.20 31.77
C LEU A 139 -38.41 -34.51 31.22
N GLU A 140 -37.79 -35.06 30.18
CA GLU A 140 -38.17 -36.36 29.63
C GLU A 140 -37.94 -37.49 30.64
N ALA A 141 -36.82 -37.48 31.35
CA ALA A 141 -36.53 -38.44 32.41
C ALA A 141 -37.55 -38.35 33.57
N GLN A 142 -37.87 -37.13 34.02
CA GLN A 142 -38.89 -36.93 35.07
C GLN A 142 -40.27 -37.42 34.64
N ARG A 143 -40.67 -37.17 33.38
CA ARG A 143 -41.94 -37.68 32.85
C ARG A 143 -41.97 -39.20 32.83
N ALA A 144 -40.91 -39.85 32.35
CA ALA A 144 -40.82 -41.31 32.33
C ALA A 144 -40.88 -41.92 33.75
N GLU A 145 -40.26 -41.27 34.74
CA GLU A 145 -40.32 -41.71 36.14
C GLU A 145 -41.74 -41.58 36.72
N LEU A 146 -42.43 -40.47 36.44
CA LEU A 146 -43.82 -40.26 36.86
C LEU A 146 -44.75 -41.31 36.24
N GLU A 147 -44.64 -41.56 34.93
CA GLU A 147 -45.43 -42.58 34.24
C GLU A 147 -45.18 -43.98 34.82
N ALA A 148 -43.92 -44.33 35.10
CA ALA A 148 -43.57 -45.60 35.73
C ALA A 148 -44.15 -45.74 37.14
N ARG A 149 -44.17 -44.65 37.91
CA ARG A 149 -44.73 -44.61 39.27
C ARG A 149 -46.25 -44.72 39.25
N GLU A 150 -46.91 -44.03 38.34
CA GLU A 150 -48.35 -44.14 38.10
C GLU A 150 -48.74 -45.58 37.71
N ALA A 151 -48.00 -46.20 36.79
CA ALA A 151 -48.24 -47.60 36.38
C ALA A 151 -48.11 -48.59 37.55
N LYS A 152 -47.12 -48.38 38.44
CA LYS A 152 -46.96 -49.21 39.65
C LYS A 152 -48.13 -49.04 40.63
N LEU A 153 -48.54 -47.80 40.89
CA LEU A 153 -49.68 -47.52 41.76
C LEU A 153 -50.97 -48.13 41.20
N GLN A 154 -51.18 -48.07 39.89
CA GLN A 154 -52.32 -48.72 39.24
C GLN A 154 -52.29 -50.24 39.40
N GLN A 155 -51.11 -50.87 39.27
CA GLN A 155 -50.95 -52.32 39.52
C GLN A 155 -51.25 -52.69 40.98
N GLU A 156 -50.70 -51.95 41.95
CA GLU A 156 -50.97 -52.19 43.38
C GLU A 156 -52.46 -52.03 43.69
N PHE A 157 -53.10 -50.99 43.17
CA PHE A 157 -54.53 -50.76 43.36
C PHE A 157 -55.38 -51.88 42.74
N ALA A 158 -54.99 -52.40 41.57
CA ALA A 158 -55.66 -53.53 40.93
C ALA A 158 -55.52 -54.84 41.73
N LEU A 159 -54.34 -55.09 42.33
CA LEU A 159 -54.10 -56.26 43.19
C LEU A 159 -54.95 -56.20 44.46
N LEU A 160 -55.00 -55.04 45.12
CA LEU A 160 -55.82 -54.84 46.33
C LEU A 160 -57.32 -55.05 46.07
N GLN A 161 -57.81 -54.68 44.87
CA GLN A 161 -59.19 -54.94 44.48
C GLN A 161 -59.49 -56.42 44.20
N GLN A 162 -58.50 -57.21 43.76
CA GLN A 162 -58.68 -58.66 43.62
C GLN A 162 -58.72 -59.37 44.98
N GLU A 163 -57.85 -58.98 45.92
CA GLU A 163 -57.80 -59.58 47.27
C GLU A 163 -59.05 -59.26 48.12
N THR A 164 -59.69 -58.10 47.91
CA THR A 164 -60.92 -57.72 48.62
C THR A 164 -62.20 -58.25 47.97
N GLY A 165 -62.13 -58.79 46.74
CA GLY A 165 -63.27 -59.44 46.07
C GLY A 165 -63.40 -60.95 46.33
N GLU A 166 -62.42 -61.58 46.98
CA GLU A 166 -62.42 -63.01 47.31
C GLU A 166 -62.90 -63.33 48.75
N THR A 167 -63.26 -62.31 49.55
CA THR A 167 -63.68 -62.47 50.96
C THR A 167 -65.19 -62.33 51.23
N ASP A 168 -66.03 -62.22 50.21
CA ASP A 168 -67.51 -62.30 50.29
C ASP A 168 -68.05 -63.57 49.62
#